data_AF-A0A521KZX7-F1
#
_entry.id   AF-A0A521KZX7-F1
#
_cell.length_a   1.000
_cell.length_b   1.000
_cell.length_c   1.000
_cell.angle_alpha   90.00
_cell.angle_beta   90.00
_cell.angle_gamma   90.00
#
_symmetry.space_group_name_H-M   'P 1'
#
loop_
_entity.id
_entity.type
_entity.pdbx_description
1 polymer ?
#
loop_
_entity_poly.entity_id
_entity_poly.type
_entity_poly.pdbx_seq_one_letter_code
_entity_poly.pdbx_strand_id
1 'polypeptide(L)' 'MFDHVSIGVADIARTKKFYDAALKPLGYTLLSNGESSL' A
#
# COMPACT_ATOMS: atom_id res chain seq x y z
N MET A 1 4.68 15.37 12.47
CA MET A 1 4.20 13.99 12.64
C MET A 1 3.68 13.54 11.28
N PHE A 2 4.17 12.44 10.73
CA PHE A 2 3.69 11.95 9.43
C PHE A 2 2.49 11.04 9.66
N ASP A 3 1.37 11.39 9.03
CA ASP A 3 0.14 10.61 9.05
C ASP A 3 0.06 9.65 7.84
N HIS A 4 0.56 10.10 6.69
CA HIS A 4 0.63 9.32 5.45
C HIS A 4 1.83 9.74 4.61
N VAL A 5 2.30 8.83 3.76
CA VAL A 5 3.33 9.10 2.74
C VAL A 5 2.89 8.50 1.41
N SER A 6 3.09 9.26 0.34
CA SER A 6 2.86 8.79 -1.03
C SER A 6 4.19 8.40 -1.66
N ILE A 7 4.27 7.17 -2.17
CA ILE A 7 5.48 6.63 -2.80
C ILE A 7 5.16 6.29 -4.25
N GLY A 8 5.84 6.94 -5.19
CA GLY A 8 5.72 6.62 -6.61
C GLY A 8 6.35 5.27 -6.92
N VAL A 9 5.61 4.39 -7.59
CA VAL A 9 6.07 3.06 -8.01
C VAL A 9 5.79 2.81 -9.48
N ALA A 10 6.57 1.94 -10.10
CA ALA A 10 6.43 1.63 -11.52
C ALA A 10 5.15 0.81 -11.84
N ASP A 11 4.65 0.02 -10.89
CA ASP A 11 3.46 -0.83 -11.04
C ASP A 11 2.71 -0.94 -9.72
N ILE A 12 1.48 -0.41 -9.70
CA ILE A 12 0.62 -0.40 -8.50
C ILE A 12 0.12 -1.82 -8.16
N ALA A 13 -0.26 -2.62 -9.15
CA ALA A 13 -0.82 -3.95 -8.92
C ALA A 13 0.22 -4.92 -8.33
N ARG A 14 1.47 -4.84 -8.81
CA ARG A 14 2.59 -5.60 -8.26
C ARG A 14 2.94 -5.14 -6.85
N THR A 15 3.04 -3.83 -6.67
CA THR A 15 3.40 -3.20 -5.40
C THR A 15 2.37 -3.51 -4.30
N LYS A 16 1.08 -3.50 -4.66
CA LYS A 16 -0.02 -3.88 -3.77
C LYS A 16 0.17 -5.27 -3.17
N LYS A 17 0.43 -6.28 -4.03
CA LYS A 17 0.64 -7.67 -3.58
C LYS A 17 1.88 -7.81 -2.70
N PHE A 18 2.93 -7.06 -3.03
CA PHE A 18 4.16 -7.06 -2.24
C PHE A 18 3.91 -6.51 -0.83
N TYR A 19 3.31 -5.34 -0.69
CA TYR A 19 3.04 -4.76 0.62
C TYR A 19 2.00 -5.55 1.41
N ASP A 20 0.99 -6.11 0.77
CA ASP A 20 0.04 -7.02 1.43
C ASP A 20 0.77 -8.22 2.06
N ALA A 21 1.63 -8.90 1.29
CA ALA A 21 2.40 -10.03 1.80
C ALA A 21 3.43 -9.64 2.87
N ALA A 22 4.09 -8.49 2.71
CA ALA A 22 5.13 -8.02 3.62
C ALA A 22 4.57 -7.50 4.96
N LEU A 23 3.39 -6.88 4.93
CA LEU A 23 2.77 -6.26 6.09
C LEU A 23 1.78 -7.18 6.82
N LYS A 24 1.28 -8.24 6.17
CA LYS A 24 0.41 -9.25 6.78
C LYS A 24 0.97 -9.88 8.07
N PRO A 25 2.27 -10.23 8.19
CA PRO A 25 2.85 -10.75 9.44
C PRO A 25 2.80 -9.73 10.60
N LEU A 26 2.74 -8.45 10.28
CA LEU A 26 2.65 -7.37 11.25
C LEU A 26 1.18 -7.04 11.61
N GLY A 27 0.21 -7.79 11.08
CA GLY A 27 -1.21 -7.60 11.32
C GLY A 27 -1.82 -6.44 10.52
N TYR A 28 -1.07 -5.83 9.62
CA TYR A 28 -1.58 -4.77 8.76
C TYR A 28 -2.24 -5.35 7.51
N THR A 29 -3.32 -4.70 7.10
CA THR A 29 -4.10 -5.08 5.92
C THR A 29 -4.20 -3.89 4.99
N LEU A 30 -4.39 -4.16 3.70
CA LEU A 30 -4.59 -3.12 2.71
C LEU A 30 -5.88 -2.34 3.00
N LEU A 31 -5.73 -1.09 3.41
CA LEU A 31 -6.87 -0.21 3.75
C LEU A 31 -7.53 0.42 2.51
N SER A 32 -6.75 0.73 1.46
CA SER A 32 -7.26 1.37 0.24
C SER A 32 -6.61 0.78 -1.01
N ASN A 33 -7.40 0.56 -2.05
CA ASN A 33 -6.94 0.06 -3.35
C ASN A 33 -6.54 1.19 -4.32
N GLY A 34 -6.51 2.44 -3.87
CA GLY A 34 -6.07 3.57 -4.68
C GLY A 34 -7.05 4.06 -5.76
N GLU A 35 -8.17 3.37 -6.02
CA GLU A 35 -9.17 3.81 -7.02
C GLU A 35 -9.85 5.14 -6.67
N SER A 36 -9.84 5.55 -5.40
CA SER A 36 -10.39 6.83 -4.94
C SER A 36 -9.30 7.84 -4.52
N SER A 37 -8.03 7.50 -4.72
CA SER A 37 -6.90 8.36 -4.35
C SER A 37 -6.39 9.09 -5.59
N LEU A 38 -7.16 10.09 -6.03
CA LEU A 38 -6.77 11.09 -7.04
C LEU A 38 -6.59 12.44 -6.38
#